data_AF-A0A349PNG7-F1
#
_entry.id   AF-A0A349PNG7-F1
#
_cell.length_a   1.000
_cell.length_b   1.000
_cell.length_c   1.000
_cell.angle_alpha   90.00
_cell.angle_beta   90.00
_cell.angle_gamma   90.00
#
_symmetry.space_group_name_H-M   'P 1'
#
loop_
_entity.id
_entity.type
_entity.pdbx_description
1 polymer ?
#
loop_
_entity_poly.entity_id
_entity_poly.type
_entity_poly.pdbx_seq_one_letter_code
_entity_poly.pdbx_strand_id
1 'polypeptide(L)'
;MKYKPIYTEIIEHKKFDDLTIIRESPNNYPKGKSNIYAKNTNNEIIWFAELPITGDIYCNSIQWNKNINPNAKNGNEFVVDSSNTFVVASWNCFTVSINNINGKILQKEFTK
;
A
#
# COMPACT_ATOMS: atom_id res chain seq x y z
N MET A 1 -10.03 -6.13 -18.62
CA MET A 1 -11.08 -6.13 -17.57
C MET A 1 -10.93 -4.82 -16.80
N LYS A 2 -12.00 -4.03 -16.63
CA LYS A 2 -11.92 -2.73 -15.94
C LYS A 2 -12.26 -2.94 -14.47
N TYR A 3 -11.32 -2.67 -13.55
CA TYR A 3 -11.59 -2.76 -12.12
C TYR A 3 -12.62 -1.71 -11.71
N LYS A 4 -13.61 -2.12 -10.91
CA LYS A 4 -14.59 -1.19 -10.33
C LYS A 4 -14.03 -0.63 -9.01
N PRO A 5 -13.93 0.70 -8.83
CA PRO A 5 -13.57 1.29 -7.56
C PRO A 5 -14.62 1.05 -6.47
N ILE A 6 -14.23 1.21 -5.21
CA ILE A 6 -15.08 1.15 -4.03
C ILE A 6 -15.59 2.55 -3.68
N TYR A 7 -14.70 3.55 -3.59
CA TYR A 7 -15.07 4.90 -3.12
C TYR A 7 -14.66 6.01 -4.07
N THR A 8 -13.46 5.94 -4.63
CA THR A 8 -12.88 6.97 -5.50
C THR A 8 -12.20 6.34 -6.71
N GLU A 9 -11.70 7.14 -7.64
CA GLU A 9 -11.02 6.61 -8.83
C GLU A 9 -9.81 5.73 -8.48
N ILE A 10 -9.64 4.64 -9.24
CA ILE A 10 -8.44 3.81 -9.16
C ILE A 10 -7.30 4.55 -9.85
N ILE A 11 -6.21 4.78 -9.12
CA ILE A 11 -5.05 5.50 -9.65
C ILE A 11 -3.84 4.58 -9.88
N GLU A 12 -3.74 3.47 -9.14
CA GLU A 12 -2.69 2.48 -9.34
C GLU A 12 -3.22 1.06 -9.09
N HIS A 13 -2.67 0.07 -9.80
CA HIS A 13 -2.91 -1.33 -9.50
C HIS A 13 -1.77 -2.21 -10.00
N LYS A 14 -1.56 -3.38 -9.38
CA LYS A 14 -0.62 -4.40 -9.85
C LYS A 14 -1.14 -5.80 -9.55
N LYS A 15 -0.99 -6.70 -10.52
CA LYS A 15 -1.34 -8.11 -10.38
C LYS A 15 -0.16 -8.90 -9.81
N PHE A 16 -0.45 -9.76 -8.84
CA PHE A 16 0.45 -10.72 -8.20
C PHE A 16 -0.28 -12.06 -8.13
N ASP A 17 0.12 -13.03 -8.94
CA ASP A 17 -0.55 -14.33 -9.05
C ASP A 17 -2.07 -14.18 -9.22
N ASP A 18 -2.84 -14.64 -8.23
CA ASP A 18 -4.32 -14.58 -8.18
C ASP A 18 -4.88 -13.34 -7.50
N LEU A 19 -4.02 -12.40 -7.10
CA LEU A 19 -4.38 -11.14 -6.45
C LEU A 19 -4.12 -9.94 -7.36
N THR A 20 -4.99 -8.94 -7.26
CA THR A 20 -4.74 -7.59 -7.78
C THR A 20 -4.79 -6.61 -6.63
N ILE A 21 -3.66 -5.96 -6.36
CA ILE A 21 -3.58 -4.86 -5.39
C ILE A 21 -3.95 -3.58 -6.10
N ILE A 22 -4.85 -2.80 -5.52
CA ILE A 22 -5.42 -1.58 -6.07
C ILE A 22 -5.21 -0.45 -5.06
N ARG A 23 -4.82 0.72 -5.56
CA ARG A 23 -4.85 1.98 -4.82
C ARG A 23 -5.85 2.93 -5.46
N GLU A 24 -6.75 3.41 -4.64
CA GLU A 24 -7.69 4.49 -4.98
C GLU A 24 -7.14 5.85 -4.57
N SER A 25 -7.67 6.89 -5.23
CA SER A 25 -7.29 8.27 -4.97
C SER A 25 -7.51 8.63 -3.50
N PRO A 26 -6.52 9.26 -2.83
CA PRO A 26 -6.70 9.69 -1.46
C PRO A 26 -7.68 10.89 -1.34
N ASN A 27 -7.94 11.59 -2.44
CA ASN A 27 -8.79 12.77 -2.46
C ASN A 27 -10.26 12.40 -2.19
N ASN A 28 -10.84 12.97 -1.13
CA ASN A 28 -12.21 12.68 -0.66
C ASN A 28 -12.46 11.21 -0.28
N TYR A 29 -11.41 10.44 0.00
CA TYR A 29 -11.56 9.06 0.46
C TYR A 29 -12.12 9.03 1.90
N PRO A 30 -12.98 8.06 2.27
CA PRO A 30 -13.54 8.00 3.61
C PRO A 30 -12.48 7.85 4.70
N LYS A 31 -12.56 8.72 5.73
CA LYS A 31 -11.65 8.67 6.88
C LYS A 31 -11.68 7.31 7.58
N GLY A 32 -10.51 6.85 8.03
CA GLY A 32 -10.36 5.59 8.76
C GLY A 32 -10.46 4.34 7.89
N LYS A 33 -10.61 4.48 6.57
CA LYS A 33 -10.54 3.37 5.62
C LYS A 33 -9.22 3.45 4.86
N SER A 34 -8.62 2.30 4.61
CA SER A 34 -7.47 2.20 3.72
C SER A 34 -7.91 2.35 2.27
N ASN A 35 -7.18 3.16 1.52
CA ASN A 35 -7.33 3.32 0.07
C ASN A 35 -6.53 2.31 -0.74
N ILE A 36 -5.88 1.35 -0.07
CA ILE A 36 -5.21 0.22 -0.71
C ILE A 36 -5.89 -1.08 -0.27
N TYR A 37 -6.22 -1.92 -1.24
CA TYR A 37 -6.87 -3.22 -1.01
C TYR A 37 -6.48 -4.22 -2.09
N ALA A 38 -6.68 -5.51 -1.82
CA ALA A 38 -6.53 -6.55 -2.83
C ALA A 38 -7.85 -7.21 -3.19
N LYS A 39 -7.97 -7.56 -4.46
CA LYS A 39 -9.05 -8.40 -5.00
C LYS A 39 -8.49 -9.72 -5.52
N ASN A 40 -9.27 -10.80 -5.41
CA ASN A 40 -8.97 -12.05 -6.10
C ASN A 40 -9.41 -12.01 -7.57
N THR A 41 -9.25 -13.12 -8.29
CA THR A 41 -9.68 -13.31 -9.68
C THR A 41 -11.20 -13.18 -9.89
N ASN A 42 -12.00 -13.39 -8.84
CA ASN A 42 -13.46 -13.18 -8.84
C ASN A 42 -13.86 -11.71 -8.55
N ASN A 43 -12.90 -10.78 -8.45
CA ASN A 43 -13.08 -9.39 -8.03
C ASN A 43 -13.59 -9.20 -6.58
N GLU A 44 -13.49 -10.22 -5.74
CA GLU A 44 -13.85 -10.14 -4.32
C GLU A 44 -12.69 -9.55 -3.54
N ILE A 45 -12.98 -8.63 -2.61
CA ILE A 45 -11.95 -8.02 -1.76
C ILE A 45 -11.48 -9.05 -0.73
N ILE A 46 -10.17 -9.31 -0.71
CA ILE A 46 -9.56 -10.26 0.23
C ILE A 46 -9.03 -9.55 1.47
N TRP A 47 -8.43 -8.38 1.30
CA TRP A 47 -7.90 -7.59 2.40
C TRP A 47 -7.84 -6.10 2.06
N PHE A 48 -7.79 -5.28 3.12
CA PHE A 48 -7.42 -3.87 3.09
C PHE A 48 -6.05 -3.70 3.73
N ALA A 49 -5.21 -2.84 3.16
CA ALA A 49 -3.90 -2.56 3.74
C ALA A 49 -4.07 -1.95 5.13
N GLU A 50 -3.36 -2.47 6.12
CA GLU A 50 -3.34 -1.94 7.48
C GLU A 50 -2.80 -0.51 7.49
N LEU A 51 -3.50 0.43 8.13
CA LEU A 51 -3.05 1.82 8.23
C LEU A 51 -1.95 1.97 9.29
N PRO A 52 -0.95 2.84 9.09
CA PRO A 52 0.11 3.07 10.08
C PRO A 52 -0.41 3.65 11.40
N ILE A 53 -1.47 4.46 11.33
CA ILE A 53 -2.24 4.99 12.46
C ILE A 53 -3.72 5.11 12.06
N THR A 54 -4.61 5.15 13.07
CA THR A 54 -6.05 5.33 12.86
C THR A 54 -6.34 6.65 12.15
N GLY A 55 -7.15 6.58 11.08
CA GLY A 55 -7.56 7.77 10.32
C GLY A 55 -6.59 8.22 9.23
N ASP A 56 -5.47 7.52 9.05
CA ASP A 56 -4.49 7.83 8.00
C ASP A 56 -4.94 7.37 6.61
N ILE A 57 -4.16 7.75 5.59
CA ILE A 57 -4.36 7.33 4.20
C ILE A 57 -3.06 7.35 3.40
N TYR A 58 -2.96 6.49 2.39
CA TYR A 58 -1.79 6.41 1.52
C TYR A 58 -1.87 7.39 0.35
N CYS A 59 -1.05 8.43 0.40
CA CYS A 59 -1.13 9.51 -0.56
C CYS A 59 -0.16 9.37 -1.74
N ASN A 60 0.98 8.73 -1.52
CA ASN A 60 2.04 8.63 -2.52
C ASN A 60 1.93 7.34 -3.33
N SER A 61 2.65 7.31 -4.45
CA SER A 61 2.71 6.14 -5.32
C SER A 61 3.31 4.93 -4.63
N ILE A 62 2.82 3.76 -5.01
CA ILE A 62 3.31 2.49 -4.49
C ILE A 62 4.66 2.18 -5.13
N GLN A 63 5.65 1.96 -4.28
CA GLN A 63 6.93 1.39 -4.69
C GLN A 63 6.82 -0.14 -4.64
N TRP A 64 6.50 -0.73 -5.79
CA TRP A 64 6.29 -2.17 -5.92
C TRP A 64 7.58 -2.97 -5.79
N ASN A 65 7.46 -4.18 -5.26
CA ASN A 65 8.56 -5.11 -5.09
C ASN A 65 9.70 -4.51 -4.24
N LYS A 66 9.33 -3.71 -3.23
CA LYS A 66 10.26 -3.02 -2.35
C LYS A 66 9.92 -3.29 -0.89
N ASN A 67 10.92 -3.20 -0.03
CA ASN A 67 10.79 -3.29 1.43
C ASN A 67 11.58 -2.15 2.10
N ILE A 68 11.23 -1.81 3.33
CA ILE A 68 12.04 -0.91 4.15
C ILE A 68 13.21 -1.70 4.73
N ASN A 69 14.40 -1.11 4.66
CA ASN A 69 15.58 -1.60 5.36
C ASN A 69 15.75 -0.84 6.68
N PRO A 70 15.42 -1.43 7.84
CA PRO A 70 15.52 -0.76 9.14
C PRO A 70 16.97 -0.47 9.55
N ASN A 71 17.95 -1.08 8.88
CA ASN A 71 19.37 -0.91 9.15
C ASN A 71 20.06 0.07 8.18
N ALA A 72 19.29 0.80 7.37
CA ALA A 72 19.82 1.75 6.40
C ALA A 72 20.65 2.84 7.08
N LYS A 73 21.85 3.10 6.56
CA LYS A 73 22.74 4.15 7.09
C LYS A 73 22.56 5.49 6.39
N ASN A 74 21.87 5.48 5.25
CA ASN A 74 21.59 6.65 4.42
C ASN A 74 20.31 6.42 3.60
N GLY A 75 19.79 7.47 2.98
CA GLY A 75 18.52 7.41 2.24
C GLY A 75 18.52 6.45 1.04
N ASN A 76 19.68 6.20 0.42
CA ASN A 76 19.78 5.28 -0.73
C ASN A 76 19.59 3.81 -0.32
N GLU A 77 19.86 3.49 0.94
CA GLU A 77 19.70 2.14 1.49
C GLU A 77 18.32 1.90 2.12
N PHE A 78 17.51 2.96 2.28
CA PHE A 78 16.25 2.91 3.02
C PHE A 78 15.22 1.96 2.39
N VAL A 79 15.24 1.85 1.06
CA VAL A 79 14.34 0.97 0.31
C VAL A 79 15.16 -0.07 -0.46
N VAL A 80 14.85 -1.34 -0.23
CA VAL A 80 15.53 -2.48 -0.87
C VAL A 80 14.55 -3.33 -1.67
N ASP A 81 15.06 -4.15 -2.59
CA ASP A 81 14.22 -5.05 -3.39
C ASP A 81 13.63 -6.18 -2.54
N SER A 82 12.38 -6.54 -2.82
CA SER A 82 11.66 -7.65 -2.19
C SER A 82 10.50 -8.09 -3.07
N SER A 83 10.36 -9.37 -3.39
CA SER A 83 9.32 -9.84 -4.32
C SER A 83 7.90 -9.79 -3.74
N ASN A 84 7.76 -9.78 -2.42
CA ASN A 84 6.49 -10.08 -1.74
C ASN A 84 5.94 -8.88 -0.95
N THR A 85 6.50 -7.69 -1.17
CA THR A 85 6.10 -6.49 -0.46
C THR A 85 6.02 -5.29 -1.39
N PHE A 86 5.38 -4.24 -0.91
CA PHE A 86 5.47 -2.91 -1.49
C PHE A 86 5.69 -1.87 -0.40
N VAL A 87 6.30 -0.73 -0.77
CA VAL A 87 6.48 0.43 0.11
C VAL A 87 5.55 1.55 -0.31
N VAL A 88 4.94 2.23 0.66
CA VAL A 88 4.06 3.37 0.41
C VAL A 88 4.12 4.35 1.58
N ALA A 89 3.91 5.64 1.29
CA ALA A 89 3.87 6.70 2.30
C ALA A 89 2.45 7.22 2.52
N SER A 90 2.17 7.59 3.77
CA SER A 90 0.89 8.16 4.20
C SER A 90 0.94 9.67 4.41
N TRP A 91 -0.22 10.30 4.55
CA TRP A 91 -0.30 11.75 4.84
C TRP A 91 0.34 12.16 6.16
N ASN A 92 0.39 11.25 7.15
CA ASN A 92 1.02 11.53 8.44
C ASN A 92 2.52 11.18 8.46
N CYS A 93 3.17 11.26 7.30
CA CYS A 93 4.62 11.07 7.13
C CYS A 93 5.13 9.69 7.57
N PHE A 94 4.29 8.66 7.57
CA PHE A 94 4.75 7.29 7.75
C PHE A 94 5.06 6.67 6.40
N THR A 95 6.24 6.10 6.26
CA THR A 95 6.56 5.16 5.19
C THR A 95 6.45 3.75 5.75
N VAL A 96 5.69 2.89 5.08
CA VAL A 96 5.46 1.51 5.50
C VAL A 96 5.84 0.53 4.41
N SER A 97 6.31 -0.65 4.80
CA SER A 97 6.38 -1.82 3.93
C SER A 97 5.22 -2.75 4.25
N ILE A 98 4.46 -3.14 3.22
CA ILE A 98 3.24 -3.94 3.36
C ILE A 98 3.43 -5.27 2.63
N ASN A 99 2.96 -6.34 3.26
CA ASN A 99 2.97 -7.68 2.67
C ASN A 99 1.86 -7.82 1.61
N ASN A 100 2.23 -8.27 0.39
CA ASN A 100 1.32 -8.39 -0.75
C ASN A 100 0.21 -9.44 -0.55
N ILE A 101 0.40 -10.40 0.36
CA ILE A 101 -0.51 -11.53 0.55
C ILE A 101 -1.64 -11.18 1.50
N ASN A 102 -1.36 -10.41 2.56
CA ASN A 102 -2.31 -10.19 3.66
C ASN A 102 -2.54 -8.71 4.01
N GLY A 103 -1.88 -7.77 3.33
CA GLY A 103 -2.05 -6.34 3.58
C GLY A 103 -1.51 -5.84 4.92
N LYS A 104 -0.76 -6.66 5.68
CA LYS A 104 -0.19 -6.26 6.97
C LYS A 104 1.06 -5.43 6.82
N ILE A 105 1.22 -4.44 7.70
CA ILE A 105 2.46 -3.69 7.81
C ILE A 105 3.53 -4.61 8.39
N LEU A 106 4.67 -4.71 7.71
CA LEU A 106 5.86 -5.43 8.19
C LEU A 106 6.84 -4.49 8.89
N GLN A 107 6.97 -3.25 8.39
CA GLN A 107 7.83 -2.21 8.94
C GLN A 107 7.14 -0.86 8.75
N LYS A 108 7.35 0.05 9.71
CA LYS A 108 6.80 1.41 9.70
C LYS A 108 7.85 2.38 10.22
N GLU A 109 8.14 3.41 9.45
CA GLU A 109 9.11 4.44 9.79
C GLU A 109 8.49 5.82 9.63
N PHE A 110 8.81 6.74 10.55
CA PHE A 110 8.45 8.13 10.42
C PHE A 110 9.50 8.85 9.56
N THR A 111 9.09 9.34 8.39
CA THR A 111 9.97 9.94 7.39
C THR A 111 9.54 11.39 7.17
N LYS A 112 10.25 12.34 7.79
CA LYS A 112 10.02 13.80 7.71
C LYS A 112 11.17 14.50 7.01
#